data_AF-A7RM14-F1
#
_entry.id   AF-A7RM14-F1
#
_cell.length_a   1.000
_cell.length_b   1.000
_cell.length_c   1.000
_cell.angle_alpha   90.00
_cell.angle_beta   90.00
_cell.angle_gamma   90.00
#
_symmetry.space_group_name_H-M   'P 1'
#
loop_
_entity.id
_entity.type
_entity.pdbx_description
1 polymer ?
#
loop_
_entity_poly.entity_id
_entity_poly.type
_entity_poly.pdbx_seq_one_letter_code
_entity_poly.pdbx_strand_id
1 'polypeptide(L)'
;MAKANNNYLMYTTTINPPITNATVGRDEIDSETQAVMEIYYRTELASAITLVILAAITVPTNILLLSSIWRDPLKCFNKPTTPLVVGLAVADLLTGLTTEPFFAVYYVERYTTKRHIRQGILVLYQIGQFVSTVAISSSFLIVLVLSWSQCVAITYPHRYKQWISRPRITICVVVIWLYFSVFSVLHFVNIDQNTFLKADLALHPTLITIILFITLAFLFRSFSKQVRRKKISRGLSNERFPNKRQTENIERQFTIVTLYLAGILLASALPHVIVQYVWLYGLNTFSLRDQFYIFIVMRVRDLLLFVKVALDAFIYAWRLPMYRRALQKTMSTEGIKRRWATMAEQQKTYDDGRTTREETSCAQLVSKSNTGDKVRETLDDIMKRSFSQGVGSPESYLRVLLNGILSRLYVRRKSLDN
;
A
#
# COMPACT_ATOMS: atom_id res chain seq x y z
N MET A 1 -15.57 0.70 32.91
CA MET A 1 -15.66 1.98 32.16
C MET A 1 -14.79 3.09 32.77
N ALA A 2 -14.83 3.36 34.09
CA ALA A 2 -13.98 4.38 34.73
C ALA A 2 -12.46 4.18 34.54
N LYS A 3 -11.98 2.93 34.54
CA LYS A 3 -10.56 2.59 34.36
C LYS A 3 -10.06 2.74 32.92
N ALA A 4 -10.95 2.53 31.94
CA ALA A 4 -10.67 2.90 30.55
C ALA A 4 -10.54 4.41 30.46
N ASN A 5 -11.47 5.18 31.02
CA ASN A 5 -11.41 6.66 31.01
C ASN A 5 -10.11 7.24 31.62
N ASN A 6 -9.54 6.59 32.65
CA ASN A 6 -8.26 6.99 33.23
C ASN A 6 -7.06 6.75 32.30
N ASN A 7 -7.03 5.59 31.62
CA ASN A 7 -6.04 5.34 30.58
C ASN A 7 -6.22 6.30 29.40
N TYR A 8 -7.46 6.69 29.06
CA TYR A 8 -7.78 7.66 28.00
C TYR A 8 -7.27 9.06 28.33
N LEU A 9 -7.53 9.57 29.55
CA LEU A 9 -7.03 10.86 30.01
C LEU A 9 -5.50 10.88 30.01
N MET A 10 -4.86 9.84 30.57
CA MET A 10 -3.40 9.72 30.59
C MET A 10 -2.79 9.67 29.18
N TYR A 11 -3.45 9.00 28.21
CA TYR A 11 -3.03 8.93 26.80
C TYR A 11 -3.18 10.26 26.05
N THR A 12 -4.29 10.97 26.27
CA THR A 12 -4.49 12.31 25.68
C THR A 12 -3.55 13.36 26.26
N THR A 13 -3.17 13.21 27.54
CA THR A 13 -2.21 14.08 28.24
C THR A 13 -0.74 13.75 27.93
N THR A 14 -0.44 12.54 27.45
CA THR A 14 0.92 12.17 27.00
C THR A 14 1.22 12.72 25.61
N ILE A 15 0.27 12.62 24.67
CA ILE A 15 0.54 12.94 23.25
C ILE A 15 0.30 14.42 22.91
N ASN A 16 -0.41 15.14 23.77
CA ASN A 16 -0.74 16.54 23.58
C ASN A 16 -0.51 17.34 24.86
N PRO A 17 -0.23 18.65 24.76
CA PRO A 17 -0.12 19.47 25.95
C PRO A 17 -1.44 19.38 26.74
N PRO A 18 -1.37 19.40 28.09
CA PRO A 18 -2.55 19.33 28.92
C PRO A 18 -3.55 20.39 28.46
N ILE A 19 -4.75 19.95 28.09
CA ILE A 19 -5.87 20.85 27.85
C ILE A 19 -6.06 21.57 29.18
N THR A 20 -5.94 22.90 29.18
CA THR A 20 -6.25 23.70 30.36
C THR A 20 -7.72 23.47 30.67
N ASN A 21 -7.97 22.50 31.57
CA ASN A 21 -9.27 22.31 32.17
C ASN A 21 -9.67 23.65 32.78
N ALA A 22 -10.97 23.95 32.76
CA ALA A 22 -11.56 25.23 33.17
C ALA A 22 -11.21 25.69 34.61
N THR A 23 -10.45 24.90 35.37
CA THR A 23 -9.96 25.20 36.71
C THR A 23 -8.63 25.95 36.75
N VAL A 24 -7.81 25.94 35.68
CA VAL A 24 -6.69 26.88 35.55
C VAL A 24 -7.23 28.09 34.83
N GLY A 25 -7.49 29.17 35.58
CA GLY A 25 -7.94 30.43 35.03
C GLY A 25 -7.02 30.85 33.89
N ARG A 26 -7.59 31.30 32.77
CA ARG A 26 -6.83 31.87 31.65
C ARG A 26 -5.97 33.07 32.09
N ASP A 27 -6.24 33.58 33.29
CA ASP A 27 -5.60 34.71 33.95
C ASP A 27 -4.33 34.35 34.75
N GLU A 28 -4.01 33.05 34.95
CA GLU A 28 -2.77 32.61 35.65
C GLU A 28 -1.63 32.17 34.69
N ILE A 29 -1.87 32.16 33.37
CA ILE A 29 -0.87 31.74 32.39
C ILE A 29 -0.13 32.97 31.86
N ASP A 30 1.19 33.01 32.09
CA ASP A 30 2.05 34.09 31.62
C ASP A 30 1.94 34.34 30.11
N SER A 31 2.07 35.62 29.73
CA SER A 31 1.94 36.12 28.35
C SER A 31 2.84 35.35 27.37
N GLU A 32 4.07 35.01 27.77
CA GLU A 32 4.96 34.23 26.91
C GLU A 32 4.43 32.82 26.63
N THR A 33 3.82 32.18 27.63
CA THR A 33 3.25 30.83 27.48
C THR A 33 2.03 30.85 26.57
N GLN A 34 1.21 31.90 26.63
CA GLN A 34 0.08 32.08 25.72
C GLN A 34 0.55 32.25 24.26
N ALA A 35 1.62 33.02 24.03
CA ALA A 35 2.19 33.19 22.70
C ALA A 35 2.70 31.87 22.11
N VAL A 36 3.41 31.05 22.90
CA VAL A 36 3.89 29.73 22.45
C VAL A 36 2.72 28.76 22.18
N MET A 37 1.68 28.80 23.00
CA MET A 37 0.46 28.02 22.78
C MET A 37 -0.21 28.38 21.45
N GLU A 38 -0.27 29.67 21.10
CA GLU A 38 -0.80 30.10 19.80
C GLU A 38 0.06 29.60 18.64
N ILE A 39 1.39 29.68 18.75
CA ILE A 39 2.32 29.13 17.76
C ILE A 39 2.05 27.64 17.58
N TYR A 40 1.89 26.88 18.67
CA TYR A 40 1.57 25.45 18.61
C TYR A 40 0.30 25.16 17.82
N TYR A 41 -0.81 25.88 18.08
CA TYR A 41 -2.04 25.70 17.31
C TYR A 41 -1.85 26.06 15.83
N ARG A 42 -1.11 27.12 15.50
CA ARG A 42 -0.78 27.46 14.11
C ARG A 42 0.06 26.37 13.43
N THR A 43 1.00 25.77 14.16
CA THR A 43 1.80 24.63 13.68
C THR A 43 0.92 23.40 13.42
N GLU A 44 -0.06 23.10 14.26
CA GLU A 44 -1.03 22.01 14.03
C GLU A 44 -1.82 22.23 12.74
N LEU A 45 -2.32 23.45 12.50
CA LEU A 45 -3.01 23.78 11.26
C LEU A 45 -2.09 23.65 10.04
N ALA A 46 -0.88 24.18 10.11
CA ALA A 46 0.10 24.05 9.03
C ALA A 46 0.45 22.57 8.75
N SER A 47 0.54 21.76 9.80
CA SER A 47 0.76 20.32 9.70
C SER A 47 -0.43 19.64 9.01
N ALA A 48 -1.66 20.00 9.37
CA ALA A 48 -2.86 19.46 8.74
C ALA A 48 -2.89 19.72 7.23
N ILE A 49 -2.61 20.96 6.81
CA ILE A 49 -2.55 21.34 5.39
C ILE A 49 -1.46 20.54 4.68
N THR A 50 -0.29 20.41 5.30
CA THR A 50 0.83 19.65 4.75
C THR A 50 0.48 18.16 4.59
N LEU A 51 -0.20 17.55 5.57
CA LEU A 51 -0.64 16.16 5.51
C LEU A 51 -1.64 15.92 4.38
N VAL A 52 -2.57 16.84 4.15
CA VAL A 52 -3.52 16.73 3.02
C VAL A 52 -2.79 16.76 1.67
N ILE A 53 -1.80 17.66 1.54
CA ILE A 53 -0.98 17.74 0.33
C ILE A 53 -0.15 16.47 0.15
N LEU A 54 0.46 15.96 1.23
CA LEU A 54 1.22 14.71 1.21
C LEU A 54 0.32 13.54 0.82
N ALA A 55 -0.89 13.42 1.35
CA ALA A 55 -1.84 12.35 0.98
C ALA A 55 -2.18 12.36 -0.50
N ALA A 56 -2.42 13.55 -1.06
CA ALA A 56 -2.68 13.74 -2.47
C ALA A 56 -1.49 13.32 -3.37
N ILE A 57 -0.28 13.24 -2.83
CA ILE A 57 0.93 12.78 -3.53
C ILE A 57 1.18 11.30 -3.24
N THR A 58 1.18 10.89 -1.98
CA THR A 58 1.49 9.54 -1.49
C THR A 58 0.55 8.51 -2.08
N VAL A 59 -0.75 8.76 -2.11
CA VAL A 59 -1.75 7.79 -2.56
C VAL A 59 -1.61 7.50 -4.06
N PRO A 60 -1.65 8.50 -4.97
CA PRO A 60 -1.52 8.22 -6.40
C PRO A 60 -0.17 7.62 -6.77
N THR A 61 0.93 8.11 -6.18
CA THR A 61 2.27 7.62 -6.51
C THR A 61 2.46 6.16 -6.12
N ASN A 62 1.96 5.73 -4.95
CA ASN A 62 2.03 4.34 -4.53
C ASN A 62 1.04 3.43 -5.27
N ILE A 63 -0.16 3.91 -5.65
CA ILE A 63 -1.07 3.15 -6.53
C ILE A 63 -0.40 2.89 -7.89
N LEU A 64 0.21 3.92 -8.47
CA LEU A 64 0.98 3.79 -9.71
C LEU A 64 2.15 2.81 -9.53
N LEU A 65 2.83 2.85 -8.37
CA LEU A 65 3.90 1.91 -8.03
C LEU A 65 3.42 0.47 -8.08
N LEU A 66 2.36 0.15 -7.33
CA LEU A 66 1.77 -1.19 -7.30
C LEU A 66 1.22 -1.62 -8.65
N SER A 67 0.52 -0.74 -9.37
CA SER A 67 -0.03 -1.03 -10.70
C SER A 67 1.07 -1.42 -11.69
N SER A 68 2.22 -0.72 -11.66
CA SER A 68 3.36 -1.05 -12.52
C SER A 68 3.98 -2.42 -12.21
N ILE A 69 4.02 -2.80 -10.92
CA ILE A 69 4.58 -4.07 -10.46
C ILE A 69 3.61 -5.21 -10.76
N TRP A 70 2.30 -4.98 -10.61
CA TRP A 70 1.28 -5.98 -10.88
C TRP A 70 1.13 -6.26 -12.38
N ARG A 71 1.13 -5.22 -13.22
CA ARG A 71 1.05 -5.40 -14.67
C ARG A 71 2.32 -6.03 -15.26
N ASP A 72 3.48 -5.81 -14.61
CA ASP A 72 4.84 -6.20 -15.03
C ASP A 72 4.99 -6.50 -16.53
N PRO A 73 4.71 -5.53 -17.43
CA PRO A 73 4.65 -5.79 -18.87
C PRO A 73 6.02 -6.14 -19.48
N LEU A 74 7.09 -6.08 -18.68
CA LEU A 74 8.46 -6.33 -19.09
C LEU A 74 9.13 -7.48 -18.31
N LYS A 75 8.39 -8.20 -17.44
CA LYS A 75 8.94 -9.23 -16.50
C LYS A 75 10.14 -8.73 -15.69
N CYS A 76 10.24 -7.42 -15.50
CA CYS A 76 11.39 -6.72 -14.94
C CYS A 76 11.37 -6.72 -13.41
N PHE A 77 10.21 -6.97 -12.81
CA PHE A 77 10.04 -7.07 -11.38
C PHE A 77 10.16 -8.51 -10.87
N ASN A 78 10.75 -9.42 -11.65
CA ASN A 78 11.02 -10.80 -11.23
C ASN A 78 12.19 -10.94 -10.22
N LYS A 79 12.40 -9.94 -9.37
CA LYS A 79 13.44 -9.96 -8.33
C LYS A 79 12.93 -10.62 -7.04
N PRO A 80 13.82 -11.22 -6.22
CA PRO A 80 13.43 -11.76 -4.93
C PRO A 80 13.08 -10.68 -3.90
N THR A 81 13.51 -9.44 -4.12
CA THR A 81 13.22 -8.28 -3.26
C THR A 81 11.92 -7.55 -3.59
N THR A 82 11.25 -7.90 -4.69
CA THR A 82 9.98 -7.26 -5.10
C THR A 82 8.90 -7.30 -4.02
N PRO A 83 8.71 -8.39 -3.24
CA PRO A 83 7.73 -8.39 -2.15
C PRO A 83 8.01 -7.33 -1.07
N LEU A 84 9.28 -6.94 -0.83
CA LEU A 84 9.61 -5.84 0.08
C LEU A 84 9.10 -4.50 -0.47
N VAL A 85 9.27 -4.26 -1.77
CA VAL A 85 8.79 -3.03 -2.44
C VAL A 85 7.26 -2.98 -2.40
N VAL A 86 6.59 -4.11 -2.62
CA VAL A 86 5.13 -4.20 -2.52
C VAL A 86 4.67 -3.95 -1.08
N GLY A 87 5.31 -4.59 -0.09
CA GLY A 87 5.01 -4.38 1.32
C GLY A 87 5.19 -2.93 1.76
N LEU A 88 6.25 -2.27 1.26
CA LEU A 88 6.50 -0.84 1.48
C LEU A 88 5.37 0.02 0.89
N ALA A 89 5.04 -0.19 -0.39
CA ALA A 89 3.98 0.57 -1.06
C ALA A 89 2.60 0.38 -0.41
N VAL A 90 2.30 -0.83 0.11
CA VAL A 90 1.07 -1.08 0.87
C VAL A 90 1.07 -0.33 2.21
N ALA A 91 2.19 -0.29 2.92
CA ALA A 91 2.32 0.49 4.16
C ALA A 91 2.14 2.00 3.89
N ASP A 92 2.72 2.49 2.81
CA ASP A 92 2.64 3.90 2.42
C ASP A 92 1.20 4.27 1.99
N LEU A 93 0.50 3.39 1.26
CA LEU A 93 -0.92 3.59 0.93
C LEU A 93 -1.82 3.60 2.16
N LEU A 94 -1.58 2.67 3.08
CA LEU A 94 -2.33 2.62 4.32
C LEU A 94 -2.14 3.93 5.10
N THR A 95 -0.89 4.41 5.18
CA THR A 95 -0.57 5.69 5.82
C THR A 95 -1.27 6.88 5.14
N GLY A 96 -1.23 6.97 3.81
CA GLY A 96 -1.84 8.09 3.08
C GLY A 96 -3.36 8.06 3.01
N LEU A 97 -3.99 6.88 3.06
CA LEU A 97 -5.45 6.72 3.01
C LEU A 97 -6.11 6.88 4.38
N THR A 98 -5.43 6.49 5.47
CA THR A 98 -6.02 6.53 6.81
C THR A 98 -5.31 7.52 7.72
N THR A 99 -4.00 7.38 7.91
CA THR A 99 -3.27 8.13 8.94
C THR A 99 -3.24 9.62 8.66
N GLU A 100 -2.82 10.01 7.46
CA GLU A 100 -2.71 11.41 7.05
C GLU A 100 -4.05 12.16 7.15
N PRO A 101 -5.18 11.68 6.58
CA PRO A 101 -6.46 12.37 6.70
C PRO A 101 -7.01 12.36 8.13
N PHE A 102 -6.85 11.28 8.90
CA PHE A 102 -7.34 11.24 10.28
C PHE A 102 -6.60 12.24 11.16
N PHE A 103 -5.29 12.41 10.97
CA PHE A 103 -4.50 13.39 11.68
C PHE A 103 -4.85 14.81 11.25
N ALA A 104 -5.04 15.04 9.95
CA ALA A 104 -5.45 16.35 9.45
C ALA A 104 -6.78 16.82 10.04
N VAL A 105 -7.80 15.94 10.09
CA VAL A 105 -9.09 16.27 10.71
C VAL A 105 -8.94 16.59 12.19
N TYR A 106 -8.16 15.80 12.93
CA TYR A 106 -7.90 16.02 14.34
C TYR A 106 -7.19 17.37 14.59
N TYR A 107 -6.18 17.70 13.79
CA TYR A 107 -5.40 18.94 13.91
C TYR A 107 -6.25 20.19 13.57
N VAL A 108 -7.11 20.11 12.56
CA VAL A 108 -8.04 21.20 12.23
C VAL A 108 -9.04 21.41 13.36
N GLU A 109 -9.64 20.34 13.89
CA GLU A 109 -10.60 20.49 14.99
C GLU A 109 -9.95 21.08 16.24
N ARG A 110 -8.72 20.65 16.55
CA ARG A 110 -7.94 21.17 17.67
C ARG A 110 -7.63 22.66 17.50
N TYR A 111 -7.30 23.10 16.30
CA TYR A 111 -7.10 24.52 15.97
C TYR A 111 -8.39 25.34 16.12
N THR A 112 -9.53 24.82 15.65
CA THR A 112 -10.81 25.53 15.65
C THR A 112 -11.43 25.62 17.05
N THR A 113 -11.52 24.51 17.76
CA THR A 113 -12.25 24.46 19.05
C THR A 113 -11.36 24.85 20.23
N LYS A 114 -10.04 24.63 20.14
CA LYS A 114 -9.01 24.89 21.18
C LYS A 114 -9.31 24.34 22.59
N ARG A 115 -10.35 23.51 22.73
CA ARG A 115 -10.89 23.02 24.01
C ARG A 115 -11.38 21.59 23.86
N HIS A 116 -12.60 21.40 23.38
CA HIS A 116 -13.25 20.09 23.31
C HIS A 116 -13.16 19.52 21.91
N ILE A 117 -12.59 18.32 21.79
CA ILE A 117 -12.50 17.57 20.54
C ILE A 117 -13.63 16.54 20.53
N ARG A 118 -14.35 16.40 19.42
CA ARG A 118 -15.46 15.45 19.31
C ARG A 118 -14.94 14.03 19.50
N GLN A 119 -15.69 13.21 20.24
CA GLN A 119 -15.32 11.83 20.53
C GLN A 119 -15.08 10.99 19.27
N GLY A 120 -15.88 11.20 18.21
CA GLY A 120 -15.68 10.50 16.94
C GLY A 120 -14.33 10.81 16.28
N ILE A 121 -13.87 12.05 16.34
CA ILE A 121 -12.58 12.47 15.77
C ILE A 121 -11.42 11.95 16.62
N LEU A 122 -11.58 11.91 17.95
CA LEU A 122 -10.62 11.24 18.84
C LEU A 122 -10.44 9.76 18.50
N VAL A 123 -11.54 9.05 18.23
CA VAL A 123 -11.49 7.63 17.84
C VAL A 123 -10.79 7.46 16.48
N LEU A 124 -11.08 8.32 15.49
CA LEU A 124 -10.37 8.30 14.20
C LEU A 124 -8.87 8.54 14.39
N TYR A 125 -8.49 9.51 15.21
CA TYR A 125 -7.09 9.77 15.53
C TYR A 125 -6.42 8.56 16.19
N GLN A 126 -7.09 7.87 17.13
CA GLN A 126 -6.57 6.66 17.77
C GLN A 126 -6.35 5.51 16.77
N ILE A 127 -7.32 5.29 15.88
CA ILE A 127 -7.18 4.30 14.80
C ILE A 127 -6.01 4.69 13.89
N GLY A 128 -5.92 5.96 13.52
CA GLY A 128 -4.82 6.50 12.72
C GLY A 128 -3.46 6.30 13.39
N GLN A 129 -3.36 6.51 14.71
CA GLN A 129 -2.14 6.28 15.49
C GLN A 129 -1.73 4.81 15.46
N PHE A 130 -2.66 3.89 15.73
CA PHE A 130 -2.41 2.46 15.66
C PHE A 130 -1.90 2.05 14.27
N VAL A 131 -2.59 2.48 13.22
CA VAL A 131 -2.23 2.19 11.84
C VAL A 131 -0.88 2.81 11.48
N SER A 132 -0.62 4.05 11.90
CA SER A 132 0.65 4.76 11.72
C SER A 132 1.80 4.00 12.34
N THR A 133 1.67 3.59 13.60
CA THR A 133 2.70 2.84 14.31
C THR A 133 3.05 1.55 13.58
N VAL A 134 2.05 0.77 13.18
CA VAL A 134 2.27 -0.48 12.43
C VAL A 134 2.91 -0.21 11.07
N ALA A 135 2.36 0.72 10.29
CA ALA A 135 2.80 0.98 8.92
C ALA A 135 4.21 1.59 8.86
N ILE A 136 4.48 2.64 9.66
CA ILE A 136 5.78 3.33 9.68
C ILE A 136 6.87 2.39 10.24
N SER A 137 6.59 1.66 11.32
CA SER A 137 7.59 0.76 11.92
C SER A 137 7.89 -0.43 11.00
N SER A 138 6.86 -0.99 10.36
CA SER A 138 7.04 -2.02 9.32
C SER A 138 7.87 -1.48 8.15
N SER A 139 7.58 -0.26 7.71
CA SER A 139 8.31 0.42 6.64
C SER A 139 9.80 0.58 6.96
N PHE A 140 10.16 0.94 8.19
CA PHE A 140 11.55 1.05 8.64
C PHE A 140 12.28 -0.29 8.52
N LEU A 141 11.67 -1.35 9.02
CA LEU A 141 12.26 -2.69 8.99
C LEU A 141 12.34 -3.26 7.57
N ILE A 142 11.33 -2.97 6.72
CA ILE A 142 11.34 -3.34 5.30
C ILE A 142 12.49 -2.66 4.56
N VAL A 143 12.72 -1.36 4.77
CA VAL A 143 13.84 -0.63 4.16
C VAL A 143 15.19 -1.16 4.68
N LEU A 144 15.26 -1.54 5.96
CA LEU A 144 16.46 -2.18 6.50
C LEU A 144 16.74 -3.53 5.81
N VAL A 145 15.74 -4.41 5.72
CA VAL A 145 15.88 -5.71 5.03
C VAL A 145 16.21 -5.50 3.55
N LEU A 146 15.63 -4.50 2.90
CA LEU A 146 15.95 -4.13 1.53
C LEU A 146 17.43 -3.71 1.40
N SER A 147 17.91 -2.83 2.28
CA SER A 147 19.30 -2.39 2.34
C SER A 147 20.27 -3.54 2.57
N TRP A 148 19.96 -4.41 3.53
CA TRP A 148 20.72 -5.62 3.79
C TRP A 148 20.76 -6.55 2.57
N SER A 149 19.61 -6.79 1.92
CA SER A 149 19.53 -7.63 0.74
C SER A 149 20.42 -7.12 -0.40
N GLN A 150 20.49 -5.78 -0.59
CA GLN A 150 21.35 -5.16 -1.59
C GLN A 150 22.83 -5.23 -1.21
N CYS A 151 23.13 -5.08 0.08
CA CYS A 151 24.48 -5.26 0.59
C CYS A 151 25.02 -6.68 0.30
N VAL A 152 24.19 -7.70 0.54
CA VAL A 152 24.53 -9.11 0.26
C VAL A 152 24.67 -9.35 -1.24
N ALA A 153 23.77 -8.81 -2.08
CA ALA A 153 23.87 -8.90 -3.55
C ALA A 153 25.22 -8.40 -4.07
N ILE A 154 25.70 -7.30 -3.51
CA ILE A 154 26.92 -6.60 -3.97
C ILE A 154 28.18 -7.28 -3.44
N THR A 155 28.16 -7.74 -2.20
CA THR A 155 29.37 -8.23 -1.52
C THR A 155 29.55 -9.73 -1.70
N TYR A 156 28.45 -10.49 -1.68
CA TYR A 156 28.45 -11.95 -1.73
C TYR A 156 27.46 -12.47 -2.78
N PRO A 157 27.71 -12.25 -4.08
CA PRO A 157 26.78 -12.66 -5.15
C PRO A 157 26.48 -14.16 -5.16
N HIS A 158 27.43 -15.01 -4.75
CA HIS A 158 27.22 -16.45 -4.63
C HIS A 158 26.26 -16.84 -3.50
N ARG A 159 26.30 -16.12 -2.36
CA ARG A 159 25.41 -16.35 -1.21
C ARG A 159 24.04 -15.70 -1.40
N TYR A 160 23.95 -14.64 -2.21
CA TYR A 160 22.69 -13.95 -2.51
C TYR A 160 21.60 -14.91 -3.02
N LYS A 161 21.92 -15.77 -3.99
CA LYS A 161 20.95 -16.76 -4.53
C LYS A 161 20.53 -17.82 -3.51
N GLN A 162 21.40 -18.15 -2.55
CA GLN A 162 21.12 -19.15 -1.52
C GLN A 162 20.29 -18.58 -0.37
N TRP A 163 20.53 -17.32 0.00
CA TRP A 163 19.92 -16.69 1.17
C TRP A 163 18.61 -15.97 0.80
N ILE A 164 18.60 -15.26 -0.32
CA ILE A 164 17.52 -14.37 -0.73
C ILE A 164 16.71 -15.04 -1.83
N SER A 165 15.57 -15.60 -1.44
CA SER A 165 14.57 -16.18 -2.34
C SER A 165 13.21 -15.50 -2.14
N ARG A 166 12.40 -15.46 -3.20
CA ARG A 166 11.04 -14.90 -3.16
C ARG A 166 10.19 -15.40 -1.98
N PRO A 167 10.00 -16.72 -1.76
CA PRO A 167 9.13 -17.18 -0.69
C PRO A 167 9.64 -16.75 0.69
N ARG A 168 10.96 -16.80 0.93
CA ARG A 168 11.54 -16.36 2.21
C ARG A 168 11.35 -14.87 2.45
N ILE A 169 11.50 -14.04 1.42
CA ILE A 169 11.28 -12.60 1.53
C ILE A 169 9.79 -12.29 1.74
N THR A 170 8.88 -13.00 1.08
CA THR A 170 7.43 -12.86 1.33
C THR A 170 7.08 -13.22 2.77
N ILE A 171 7.59 -14.36 3.28
CA ILE A 171 7.40 -14.75 4.68
C ILE A 171 7.97 -13.68 5.61
N CYS A 172 9.16 -13.16 5.32
CA CYS A 172 9.77 -12.08 6.09
C CYS A 172 8.85 -10.86 6.17
N VAL A 173 8.31 -10.38 5.04
CA VAL A 173 7.36 -9.26 5.03
C VAL A 173 6.15 -9.56 5.90
N VAL A 174 5.53 -10.74 5.78
CA VAL A 174 4.37 -11.12 6.59
C VAL A 174 4.71 -11.15 8.08
N VAL A 175 5.87 -11.71 8.45
CA VAL A 175 6.34 -11.74 9.85
C VAL A 175 6.56 -10.33 10.40
N ILE A 176 7.11 -9.42 9.61
CA ILE A 176 7.30 -8.01 10.00
C ILE A 176 5.95 -7.37 10.34
N TRP A 177 4.95 -7.53 9.46
CA TRP A 177 3.61 -6.99 9.68
C TRP A 177 2.94 -7.59 10.92
N LEU A 178 3.03 -8.92 11.09
CA LEU A 178 2.48 -9.61 12.26
C LEU A 178 3.15 -9.15 13.55
N TYR A 179 4.48 -9.04 13.54
CA TYR A 179 5.26 -8.60 14.69
C TYR A 179 4.82 -7.21 15.16
N PHE A 180 4.77 -6.22 14.26
CA PHE A 180 4.35 -4.87 14.65
C PHE A 180 2.87 -4.80 15.00
N SER A 181 2.01 -5.58 14.34
CA SER A 181 0.58 -5.63 14.70
C SER A 181 0.38 -6.18 16.12
N VAL A 182 1.07 -7.29 16.46
CA VAL A 182 1.01 -7.88 17.80
C VAL A 182 1.60 -6.93 18.84
N PHE A 183 2.74 -6.30 18.54
CA PHE A 183 3.37 -5.34 19.43
C PHE A 183 2.48 -4.11 19.68
N SER A 184 1.82 -3.59 18.63
CA SER A 184 0.86 -2.48 18.77
C SER A 184 -0.41 -2.87 19.51
N VAL A 185 -0.85 -4.13 19.47
CA VAL A 185 -1.98 -4.61 20.28
C VAL A 185 -1.56 -4.81 21.75
N LEU A 186 -0.32 -5.24 21.99
CA LEU A 186 0.23 -5.43 23.34
C LEU A 186 0.22 -4.15 24.16
N HIS A 187 0.32 -2.99 23.50
CA HIS A 187 0.13 -1.68 24.11
C HIS A 187 -1.21 -1.53 24.87
N PHE A 188 -2.28 -2.24 24.46
CA PHE A 188 -3.59 -2.18 25.12
C PHE A 188 -3.73 -3.16 26.30
N VAL A 189 -2.74 -4.01 26.55
CA VAL A 189 -2.70 -4.91 27.70
C VAL A 189 -2.22 -4.13 28.94
N ASN A 190 -2.61 -4.54 30.16
CA ASN A 190 -2.31 -3.87 31.45
C ASN A 190 -0.81 -3.83 31.85
N ILE A 191 0.08 -3.48 30.93
CA ILE A 191 1.51 -3.25 31.17
C ILE A 191 1.71 -1.76 31.49
N ASP A 192 2.67 -1.46 32.37
CA ASP A 192 3.06 -0.07 32.65
C ASP A 192 3.48 0.65 31.35
N GLN A 193 2.74 1.70 30.99
CA GLN A 193 2.88 2.40 29.71
C GLN A 193 4.27 3.03 29.55
N ASN A 194 4.85 3.54 30.62
CA ASN A 194 6.19 4.15 30.58
C ASN A 194 7.27 3.12 30.28
N THR A 195 7.18 1.94 30.91
CA THR A 195 8.11 0.83 30.65
C THR A 195 7.95 0.30 29.22
N PHE A 196 6.71 0.18 28.74
CA PHE A 196 6.43 -0.23 27.36
C PHE A 196 6.99 0.76 26.34
N LEU A 197 6.76 2.06 26.51
CA LEU A 197 7.27 3.10 25.60
C LEU A 197 8.81 3.16 25.58
N LYS A 198 9.46 2.95 26.73
CA LYS A 198 10.94 2.85 26.80
C LYS A 198 11.46 1.64 26.04
N ALA A 199 10.82 0.49 26.21
CA ALA A 199 11.19 -0.74 25.51
C ALA A 199 10.94 -0.61 23.99
N ASP A 200 9.80 -0.05 23.58
CA ASP A 200 9.49 0.23 22.18
C ASP A 200 10.55 1.13 21.53
N LEU A 201 10.86 2.26 22.17
CA LEU A 201 11.88 3.22 21.71
C LEU A 201 13.26 2.56 21.57
N ALA A 202 13.65 1.71 22.51
CA ALA A 202 14.93 0.99 22.51
C ALA A 202 15.01 -0.15 21.47
N LEU A 203 13.91 -0.87 21.23
CA LEU A 203 13.92 -2.05 20.37
C LEU A 203 13.64 -1.73 18.90
N HIS A 204 12.82 -0.70 18.65
CA HIS A 204 12.36 -0.40 17.29
C HIS A 204 13.14 0.78 16.68
N PRO A 205 12.79 2.05 16.91
CA PRO A 205 13.39 3.15 16.16
C PRO A 205 14.89 3.26 16.42
N THR A 206 15.42 2.98 17.61
CA THR A 206 16.86 3.11 17.89
C THR A 206 17.69 1.97 17.32
N LEU A 207 17.37 0.72 17.68
CA LEU A 207 18.08 -0.45 17.18
C LEU A 207 18.02 -0.54 15.65
N ILE A 208 16.83 -0.32 15.06
CA ILE A 208 16.68 -0.32 13.60
C ILE A 208 17.52 0.79 12.97
N THR A 209 17.54 2.00 13.53
CA THR A 209 18.34 3.12 13.00
C THR A 209 19.85 2.84 13.09
N ILE A 210 20.33 2.25 14.19
CA ILE A 210 21.74 1.87 14.35
C ILE A 210 22.13 0.82 13.31
N ILE A 211 21.33 -0.25 13.17
CA ILE A 211 21.61 -1.30 12.18
C ILE A 211 21.51 -0.72 10.77
N LEU A 212 20.53 0.16 10.49
CA LEU A 212 20.38 0.84 9.21
C LEU A 212 21.61 1.69 8.89
N PHE A 213 22.15 2.43 9.85
CA PHE A 213 23.37 3.22 9.68
C PHE A 213 24.56 2.34 9.29
N ILE A 214 24.77 1.23 10.01
CA ILE A 214 25.85 0.27 9.72
C ILE A 214 25.69 -0.34 8.33
N THR A 215 24.47 -0.80 8.00
CA THR A 215 24.18 -1.41 6.69
C THR A 215 24.32 -0.41 5.55
N LEU A 216 23.92 0.84 5.74
CA LEU A 216 24.09 1.92 4.77
C LEU A 216 25.58 2.24 4.53
N ALA A 217 26.38 2.36 5.60
CA ALA A 217 27.82 2.58 5.50
C ALA A 217 28.51 1.44 4.72
N PHE A 218 28.15 0.20 5.03
CA PHE A 218 28.67 -0.96 4.33
C PHE A 218 28.22 -1.01 2.86
N LEU A 219 26.94 -0.74 2.60
CA LEU A 219 26.36 -0.69 1.25
C LEU A 219 27.07 0.36 0.40
N PHE A 220 27.27 1.56 0.94
CA PHE A 220 27.97 2.65 0.28
C PHE A 220 29.43 2.31 -0.02
N ARG A 221 30.15 1.71 0.94
CA ARG A 221 31.54 1.27 0.75
C ARG A 221 31.64 0.18 -0.32
N SER A 222 30.75 -0.80 -0.27
CA SER A 222 30.74 -1.93 -1.21
C SER A 222 30.40 -1.44 -2.63
N PHE A 223 29.41 -0.57 -2.76
CA PHE A 223 29.05 0.09 -4.02
C PHE A 223 30.21 0.91 -4.60
N SER A 224 30.89 1.72 -3.78
CA SER A 224 32.03 2.54 -4.20
C SER A 224 33.20 1.68 -4.71
N LYS A 225 33.50 0.58 -4.02
CA LYS A 225 34.50 -0.41 -4.47
C LYS A 225 34.13 -1.02 -5.81
N GLN A 226 32.87 -1.42 -6.01
CA GLN A 226 32.42 -1.97 -7.29
C GLN A 226 32.55 -0.97 -8.44
N VAL A 227 32.15 0.29 -8.23
CA VAL A 227 32.25 1.35 -9.23
C VAL A 227 33.72 1.58 -9.61
N ARG A 228 34.64 1.62 -8.63
CA ARG A 228 36.08 1.77 -8.88
C ARG A 228 36.66 0.61 -9.69
N ARG A 229 36.35 -0.65 -9.32
CA ARG A 229 36.79 -1.85 -10.06
C ARG A 229 36.29 -1.84 -11.51
N LYS A 230 35.03 -1.46 -11.74
CA LYS A 230 34.46 -1.38 -13.09
C LYS A 230 35.09 -0.28 -13.95
N LYS A 231 35.46 0.87 -13.36
CA LYS A 231 36.20 1.92 -14.09
C LYS A 231 37.56 1.39 -14.58
N ILE A 232 38.28 0.65 -13.74
CA ILE A 232 39.58 0.06 -14.08
C ILE A 232 39.42 -1.01 -15.18
N SER A 233 38.52 -1.98 -15.03
CA SER A 233 38.32 -3.02 -16.06
C SER A 233 37.82 -2.49 -17.41
N ARG A 234 37.08 -1.37 -17.44
CA ARG A 234 36.62 -0.74 -18.69
C ARG A 234 37.76 -0.13 -19.50
N GLY A 235 38.86 0.26 -18.87
CA GLY A 235 40.07 0.70 -19.59
C GLY A 235 40.86 -0.45 -20.22
N LEU A 236 40.60 -1.70 -19.81
CA LEU A 236 41.39 -2.88 -20.18
C LEU A 236 40.66 -3.87 -21.12
N SER A 237 39.35 -3.73 -21.36
CA SER A 237 38.57 -4.71 -22.13
C SER A 237 37.39 -4.09 -22.88
N ASN A 238 37.42 -4.13 -24.22
CA ASN A 238 36.39 -3.54 -25.09
C ASN A 238 35.25 -4.52 -25.47
N GLU A 239 35.46 -5.82 -25.27
CA GLU A 239 34.52 -6.89 -25.63
C GLU A 239 33.60 -7.24 -24.45
N ARG A 240 32.39 -6.67 -24.38
CA ARG A 240 31.37 -7.12 -23.40
C ARG A 240 29.97 -7.13 -24.01
N PHE A 241 29.38 -8.32 -24.04
CA PHE A 241 28.02 -8.60 -24.54
C PHE A 241 26.97 -7.59 -24.05
N PRO A 242 26.08 -7.08 -24.93
CA PRO A 242 25.11 -6.04 -24.60
C PRO A 242 24.11 -6.45 -23.51
N ASN A 243 23.68 -7.71 -23.48
CA ASN A 243 22.70 -8.22 -22.51
C ASN A 243 23.20 -8.21 -21.05
N LYS A 244 24.51 -8.45 -20.85
CA LYS A 244 25.15 -8.42 -19.53
C LYS A 244 25.26 -6.98 -19.00
N ARG A 245 25.52 -6.01 -19.89
CA ARG A 245 25.55 -4.57 -19.54
C ARG A 245 24.18 -4.06 -19.07
N GLN A 246 23.09 -4.51 -19.70
CA GLN A 246 21.74 -4.08 -19.34
C GLN A 246 21.33 -4.58 -17.94
N THR A 247 21.58 -5.85 -17.63
CA THR A 247 21.27 -6.44 -16.32
C THR A 247 22.07 -5.78 -15.19
N GLU A 248 23.38 -5.57 -15.40
CA GLU A 248 24.23 -4.87 -14.43
C GLU A 248 23.79 -3.42 -14.18
N ASN A 249 23.33 -2.72 -15.22
CA ASN A 249 22.81 -1.36 -15.08
C ASN A 249 21.51 -1.32 -14.25
N ILE A 250 20.62 -2.29 -14.45
CA ILE A 250 19.36 -2.40 -13.68
C ILE A 250 19.64 -2.72 -12.21
N GLU A 251 20.56 -3.62 -11.91
CA GLU A 251 21.00 -3.90 -10.53
C GLU A 251 21.60 -2.65 -9.88
N ARG A 252 22.47 -1.93 -10.59
CA ARG A 252 23.07 -0.69 -10.09
C ARG A 252 22.01 0.38 -9.76
N GLN A 253 21.02 0.58 -10.63
CA GLN A 253 19.93 1.54 -10.36
C GLN A 253 19.11 1.13 -9.14
N PHE A 254 18.85 -0.18 -8.97
CA PHE A 254 18.12 -0.68 -7.81
C PHE A 254 18.90 -0.46 -6.49
N THR A 255 20.22 -0.65 -6.51
CA THR A 255 21.08 -0.30 -5.37
C THR A 255 21.05 1.20 -5.07
N ILE A 256 21.14 2.05 -6.09
CA ILE A 256 21.09 3.51 -5.93
C ILE A 256 19.77 3.93 -5.29
N VAL A 257 18.64 3.36 -5.73
CA VAL A 257 17.34 3.59 -5.10
C VAL A 257 17.35 3.16 -3.64
N THR A 258 17.87 1.97 -3.34
CA THR A 258 17.94 1.48 -1.96
C THR A 258 18.82 2.39 -1.08
N LEU A 259 19.92 2.93 -1.61
CA LEU A 259 20.76 3.92 -0.92
C LEU A 259 19.99 5.21 -0.61
N TYR A 260 19.21 5.73 -1.55
CA TYR A 260 18.39 6.92 -1.32
C TYR A 260 17.29 6.66 -0.27
N LEU A 261 16.58 5.53 -0.37
CA LEU A 261 15.55 5.15 0.61
C LEU A 261 16.13 5.03 2.01
N ALA A 262 17.25 4.31 2.16
CA ALA A 262 17.94 4.16 3.44
C ALA A 262 18.48 5.48 3.98
N GLY A 263 19.03 6.34 3.12
CA GLY A 263 19.54 7.66 3.52
C GLY A 263 18.44 8.61 3.99
N ILE A 264 17.30 8.66 3.28
CA ILE A 264 16.16 9.49 3.66
C ILE A 264 15.48 8.95 4.92
N LEU A 265 15.37 7.63 5.05
CA LEU A 265 14.90 6.99 6.27
C LEU A 265 15.83 7.35 7.45
N LEU A 266 17.14 7.27 7.29
CA LEU A 266 18.08 7.64 8.35
C LEU A 266 17.96 9.13 8.73
N ALA A 267 17.87 10.02 7.74
CA ALA A 267 17.73 11.46 7.96
C ALA A 267 16.42 11.83 8.68
N SER A 268 15.34 11.09 8.46
CA SER A 268 14.05 11.30 9.15
C SER A 268 13.96 10.57 10.49
N ALA A 269 14.61 9.40 10.63
CA ALA A 269 14.60 8.62 11.86
C ALA A 269 15.45 9.24 12.99
N LEU A 270 16.55 9.91 12.66
CA LEU A 270 17.42 10.53 13.67
C LEU A 270 16.70 11.63 14.49
N PRO A 271 16.06 12.65 13.87
CA PRO A 271 15.23 13.60 14.62
C PRO A 271 14.13 12.89 15.41
N HIS A 272 13.54 11.84 14.85
CA HIS A 272 12.49 11.08 15.54
C HIS A 272 12.96 10.46 16.85
N VAL A 273 14.08 9.75 16.81
CA VAL A 273 14.68 9.12 17.99
C VAL A 273 15.04 10.17 19.04
N ILE A 274 15.73 11.25 18.65
CA ILE A 274 16.20 12.28 19.58
C ILE A 274 15.03 12.93 20.31
N VAL A 275 14.02 13.39 19.57
CA VAL A 275 12.87 14.09 20.15
C VAL A 275 12.06 13.14 21.03
N GLN A 276 11.91 11.86 20.65
CA GLN A 276 11.21 10.88 21.47
C GLN A 276 11.92 10.60 22.80
N TYR A 277 13.27 10.57 22.82
CA TYR A 277 14.04 10.49 24.07
C TYR A 277 13.85 11.74 24.95
N VAL A 278 13.94 12.94 24.36
CA VAL A 278 13.75 14.20 25.10
C VAL A 278 12.35 14.25 25.71
N TRP A 279 11.32 13.84 24.97
CA TRP A 279 9.96 13.77 25.47
C TRP A 279 9.82 12.76 26.61
N LEU A 280 10.33 11.53 26.44
CA LEU A 280 10.12 10.45 27.41
C LEU A 280 10.85 10.65 28.74
N TYR A 281 12.02 11.30 28.74
CA TYR A 281 12.84 11.51 29.93
C TYR A 281 12.77 12.94 30.48
N GLY A 282 12.45 13.93 29.65
CA GLY A 282 12.50 15.34 30.02
C GLY A 282 11.15 15.96 30.37
N LEU A 283 10.01 15.40 29.95
CA LEU A 283 8.71 16.10 30.04
C LEU A 283 8.31 16.51 31.47
N ASN A 284 8.66 15.71 32.48
CA ASN A 284 8.37 16.03 33.88
C ASN A 284 9.30 17.09 34.50
N THR A 285 10.40 17.42 33.82
CA THR A 285 11.38 18.42 34.28
C THR A 285 11.17 19.79 33.65
N PHE A 286 10.33 19.88 32.63
CA PHE A 286 10.15 21.08 31.82
C PHE A 286 8.99 21.95 32.30
N SER A 287 9.17 23.26 32.17
CA SER A 287 8.09 24.24 32.37
C SER A 287 6.96 24.00 31.36
N LEU A 288 5.75 24.50 31.64
CA LEU A 288 4.61 24.39 30.72
C LEU A 288 4.94 24.97 29.33
N ARG A 289 5.70 26.07 29.28
CA ARG A 289 6.19 26.70 28.04
C ARG A 289 7.10 25.76 27.26
N ASP A 290 8.09 25.16 27.91
CA ASP A 290 9.05 24.25 27.27
C ASP A 290 8.37 22.99 26.76
N GLN A 291 7.33 22.50 27.45
CA GLN A 291 6.50 21.40 26.97
C GLN A 291 5.85 21.75 25.63
N PHE A 292 5.27 22.95 25.47
CA PHE A 292 4.69 23.37 24.17
C PHE A 292 5.74 23.43 23.05
N TYR A 293 6.97 23.87 23.32
CA TYR A 293 8.04 23.80 22.33
C TYR A 293 8.36 22.37 21.91
N ILE A 294 8.41 21.43 22.87
CA ILE A 294 8.62 20.01 22.57
C ILE A 294 7.46 19.46 21.72
N PHE A 295 6.21 19.84 22.02
CA PHE A 295 5.07 19.45 21.20
C PHE A 295 5.16 20.01 19.78
N ILE A 296 5.59 21.26 19.58
CA ILE A 296 5.85 21.85 18.26
C ILE A 296 6.91 21.01 17.50
N VAL A 297 8.03 20.72 18.16
CA VAL A 297 9.12 19.92 17.58
C VAL A 297 8.64 18.50 17.24
N MET A 298 7.77 17.89 18.05
CA MET A 298 7.15 16.60 17.74
C MET A 298 6.28 16.67 16.48
N ARG A 299 5.53 17.77 16.24
CA ARG A 299 4.76 17.92 15.00
C ARG A 299 5.67 18.01 13.78
N VAL A 300 6.74 18.79 13.86
CA VAL A 300 7.73 18.91 12.78
C VAL A 300 8.41 17.56 12.51
N ARG A 301 8.77 16.84 13.57
CA ARG A 301 9.31 15.48 13.49
C ARG A 301 8.37 14.52 12.78
N ASP A 302 7.09 14.51 13.12
CA ASP A 302 6.11 13.61 12.50
C ASP A 302 5.94 13.93 11.01
N LEU A 303 5.92 15.23 10.65
CA LEU A 303 5.90 15.65 9.24
C LEU A 303 7.10 15.11 8.45
N LEU A 304 8.30 15.06 9.04
CA LEU A 304 9.47 14.47 8.37
C LEU A 304 9.27 12.98 8.05
N LEU A 305 8.58 12.24 8.91
CA LEU A 305 8.24 10.83 8.65
C LEU A 305 7.24 10.69 7.50
N PHE A 306 6.21 11.54 7.44
CA PHE A 306 5.25 11.54 6.33
C PHE A 306 5.88 11.98 5.01
N VAL A 307 6.78 12.96 5.04
CA VAL A 307 7.57 13.33 3.85
C VAL A 307 8.41 12.13 3.37
N LYS A 308 9.03 11.39 4.29
CA LYS A 308 9.74 10.15 3.94
C LYS A 308 8.82 9.13 3.26
N VAL A 309 7.61 8.93 3.77
CA VAL A 309 6.60 8.02 3.17
C VAL A 309 6.24 8.45 1.75
N ALA A 310 6.00 9.74 1.51
CA ALA A 310 5.73 10.27 0.17
C ALA A 310 6.93 10.11 -0.79
N LEU A 311 8.15 10.24 -0.27
CA LEU A 311 9.38 10.13 -1.07
C LEU A 311 9.67 8.70 -1.52
N ASP A 312 9.23 7.68 -0.78
CA ASP A 312 9.54 6.27 -1.10
C ASP A 312 9.11 5.92 -2.54
N ALA A 313 7.84 6.13 -2.89
CA ALA A 313 7.33 5.89 -4.24
C ALA A 313 7.92 6.84 -5.30
N PHE A 314 8.15 8.10 -4.93
CA PHE A 314 8.73 9.10 -5.84
C PHE A 314 10.14 8.70 -6.30
N ILE A 315 10.96 8.15 -5.40
CA ILE A 315 12.32 7.69 -5.71
C ILE A 315 12.27 6.51 -6.69
N TYR A 316 11.37 5.54 -6.48
CA TYR A 316 11.17 4.46 -7.44
C TYR A 316 10.75 5.03 -8.80
N ALA A 317 9.86 6.01 -8.80
CA ALA A 317 9.37 6.64 -10.02
C ALA A 317 10.44 7.35 -10.84
N TRP A 318 11.28 8.13 -10.17
CA TRP A 318 12.32 8.92 -10.78
C TRP A 318 13.49 8.07 -11.29
N ARG A 319 13.93 7.07 -10.52
CA ARG A 319 15.19 6.36 -10.77
C ARG A 319 15.05 5.02 -11.49
N LEU A 320 13.90 4.33 -11.46
CA LEU A 320 13.73 3.10 -12.24
C LEU A 320 13.21 3.43 -13.65
N PRO A 321 14.04 3.38 -14.71
CA PRO A 321 13.57 3.59 -16.08
C PRO A 321 12.58 2.51 -16.53
N MET A 322 12.66 1.30 -15.96
CA MET A 322 11.69 0.22 -16.20
C MET A 322 10.31 0.59 -15.68
N TYR A 323 10.26 1.29 -14.54
CA TYR A 323 9.02 1.78 -13.95
C TYR A 323 8.36 2.82 -14.85
N ARG A 324 9.11 3.81 -15.33
CA ARG A 324 8.58 4.82 -16.29
C ARG A 324 8.06 4.19 -17.58
N ARG A 325 8.76 3.18 -18.11
CA ARG A 325 8.31 2.43 -19.31
C ARG A 325 7.08 1.58 -19.03
N ALA A 326 7.00 0.94 -17.86
CA ALA A 326 5.85 0.18 -17.43
C ALA A 326 4.64 1.10 -17.24
N LEU A 327 4.82 2.28 -16.63
CA LEU A 327 3.80 3.31 -16.52
C LEU A 327 3.34 3.82 -17.88
N GLN A 328 4.25 4.17 -18.78
CA GLN A 328 3.91 4.61 -20.13
C GLN A 328 3.09 3.56 -20.89
N LYS A 329 3.45 2.28 -20.80
CA LYS A 329 2.66 1.18 -21.39
C LYS A 329 1.33 0.90 -20.68
N THR A 330 1.27 1.20 -19.38
CA THR A 330 0.07 1.05 -18.55
C THR A 330 -0.93 2.16 -18.84
N MET A 331 -0.43 3.36 -19.10
CA MET A 331 -1.21 4.55 -19.44
C MET A 331 -1.48 4.68 -20.94
N SER A 332 -0.68 4.05 -21.81
CA SER A 332 -0.99 4.04 -23.25
C SER A 332 -2.26 3.22 -23.50
N THR A 333 -3.22 3.87 -24.14
CA THR A 333 -4.57 3.40 -24.48
C THR A 333 -4.57 2.04 -25.20
N GLU A 334 -3.48 1.69 -25.86
CA GLU A 334 -3.18 0.41 -26.52
C GLU A 334 -3.25 -0.80 -25.57
N GLY A 335 -2.69 -0.70 -24.36
CA GLY A 335 -2.64 -1.82 -23.41
C GLY A 335 -4.00 -2.14 -22.78
N ILE A 336 -4.80 -1.11 -22.58
CA ILE A 336 -6.18 -1.21 -22.09
C ILE A 336 -7.07 -1.77 -23.21
N LYS A 337 -6.99 -1.22 -24.44
CA LYS A 337 -7.74 -1.70 -25.61
C LYS A 337 -7.49 -3.18 -25.92
N ARG A 338 -6.23 -3.63 -25.90
CA ARG A 338 -5.91 -5.06 -26.14
C ARG A 338 -6.58 -5.99 -25.14
N ARG A 339 -6.62 -5.61 -23.86
CA ARG A 339 -7.19 -6.44 -22.79
C ARG A 339 -8.72 -6.47 -22.80
N TRP A 340 -9.38 -5.34 -23.12
CA TRP A 340 -10.82 -5.34 -23.40
C TRP A 340 -11.14 -6.18 -24.64
N ALA A 341 -10.32 -6.14 -25.68
CA ALA A 341 -10.48 -7.01 -26.85
C ALA A 341 -10.31 -8.50 -26.48
N THR A 342 -9.30 -8.85 -25.67
CA THR A 342 -9.10 -10.26 -25.24
C THR A 342 -10.23 -10.74 -24.34
N MET A 343 -10.74 -9.90 -23.44
CA MET A 343 -11.87 -10.23 -22.57
C MET A 343 -13.18 -10.34 -23.35
N ALA A 344 -13.41 -9.46 -24.33
CA ALA A 344 -14.57 -9.55 -25.23
C ALA A 344 -14.51 -10.81 -26.09
N GLU A 345 -13.33 -11.22 -26.54
CA GLU A 345 -13.15 -12.43 -27.36
C GLU A 345 -13.26 -13.72 -26.54
N GLN A 346 -12.82 -13.72 -25.28
CA GLN A 346 -13.08 -14.83 -24.35
C GLN A 346 -14.55 -14.94 -23.98
N GLN A 347 -15.24 -13.82 -23.75
CA GLN A 347 -16.67 -13.80 -23.49
C GLN A 347 -17.47 -14.32 -24.70
N LYS A 348 -17.10 -13.89 -25.90
CA LYS A 348 -17.75 -14.33 -27.15
C LYS A 348 -17.57 -15.84 -27.39
N THR A 349 -16.36 -16.37 -27.17
CA THR A 349 -16.09 -17.81 -27.29
C THR A 349 -16.82 -18.64 -26.22
N TYR A 350 -17.00 -18.09 -25.02
CA TYR A 350 -17.77 -18.72 -23.94
C TYR A 350 -19.28 -18.77 -24.25
N ASP A 351 -19.84 -17.66 -24.74
CA ASP A 351 -21.25 -17.59 -25.12
C ASP A 351 -21.56 -18.46 -26.34
N ASP A 352 -20.68 -18.50 -27.35
CA ASP A 352 -20.82 -19.36 -28.53
C ASP A 352 -20.76 -20.86 -28.19
N GLY A 353 -19.85 -21.24 -27.28
CA GLY A 353 -19.75 -22.60 -26.74
C GLY A 353 -20.93 -23.02 -25.86
N ARG A 354 -21.63 -22.07 -25.25
CA ARG A 354 -22.85 -22.31 -24.45
C ARG A 354 -24.05 -22.51 -25.37
N THR A 355 -24.20 -21.65 -26.36
CA THR A 355 -25.27 -21.70 -27.36
C THR A 355 -25.25 -23.02 -28.13
N THR A 356 -24.07 -23.46 -28.59
CA THR A 356 -23.91 -24.76 -29.27
C THR A 356 -24.22 -25.96 -28.38
N ARG A 357 -23.89 -25.92 -27.08
CA ARG A 357 -24.26 -26.99 -26.13
C ARG A 357 -25.76 -27.05 -25.88
N GLU A 358 -26.42 -25.91 -25.78
CA GLU A 358 -27.87 -25.83 -25.59
C GLU A 358 -28.62 -26.31 -26.84
N GLU A 359 -28.16 -25.94 -28.04
CA GLU A 359 -28.71 -26.44 -29.31
C GLU A 359 -28.54 -27.96 -29.46
N THR A 360 -27.37 -28.49 -29.12
CA THR A 360 -27.10 -29.94 -29.19
C THR A 360 -27.94 -30.71 -28.16
N SER A 361 -28.14 -30.15 -26.96
CA SER A 361 -28.96 -30.73 -25.91
C SER A 361 -30.45 -30.72 -26.29
N CYS A 362 -30.96 -29.62 -26.85
CA CYS A 362 -32.31 -29.52 -27.39
C CYS A 362 -32.53 -30.51 -28.55
N ALA A 363 -31.58 -30.62 -29.49
CA ALA A 363 -31.67 -31.57 -30.61
C ALA A 363 -31.70 -33.04 -30.14
N GLN A 364 -30.90 -33.39 -29.12
CA GLN A 364 -30.90 -34.73 -28.52
C GLN A 364 -32.17 -35.05 -27.72
N LEU A 365 -32.80 -34.04 -27.10
CA LEU A 365 -34.06 -34.21 -26.38
C LEU A 365 -35.25 -34.34 -27.34
N VAL A 366 -35.23 -33.61 -28.45
CA VAL A 366 -36.26 -33.69 -29.50
C VAL A 366 -36.20 -35.03 -30.25
N SER A 367 -35.01 -35.59 -30.49
CA SER A 367 -34.89 -36.90 -31.15
C SER A 367 -35.31 -38.09 -30.29
N LYS A 368 -35.38 -37.93 -28.96
CA LYS A 368 -35.84 -38.96 -28.01
C LYS A 368 -37.35 -38.92 -27.71
N SER A 369 -38.07 -37.91 -28.18
CA SER A 369 -39.49 -37.73 -27.88
C SER A 369 -40.38 -38.22 -29.04
N ASN A 370 -41.00 -39.38 -28.87
CA ASN A 370 -41.89 -40.01 -29.88
C ASN A 370 -43.38 -39.62 -29.71
N THR A 371 -43.69 -38.52 -29.02
CA THR A 371 -45.09 -38.12 -28.79
C THR A 371 -45.20 -36.60 -28.80
N GLY A 372 -45.99 -36.06 -29.74
CA GLY A 372 -46.11 -34.62 -30.01
C GLY A 372 -46.51 -33.78 -28.79
N ASP A 373 -47.20 -34.38 -27.81
CA ASP A 373 -47.69 -33.70 -26.61
C ASP A 373 -46.56 -33.45 -25.59
N LYS A 374 -45.60 -34.37 -25.44
CA LYS A 374 -44.43 -34.19 -24.56
C LYS A 374 -43.50 -33.08 -25.05
N VAL A 375 -43.38 -32.91 -26.36
CA VAL A 375 -42.55 -31.83 -26.95
C VAL A 375 -43.12 -30.45 -26.62
N ARG A 376 -44.46 -30.33 -26.59
CA ARG A 376 -45.15 -29.07 -26.33
C ARG A 376 -45.02 -28.64 -24.87
N GLU A 377 -45.16 -29.58 -23.95
CA GLU A 377 -45.01 -29.36 -22.50
C GLU A 377 -43.55 -29.01 -22.13
N THR A 378 -42.58 -29.67 -22.77
CA THR A 378 -41.15 -29.38 -22.55
C THR A 378 -40.73 -28.02 -23.13
N LEU A 379 -41.30 -27.60 -24.27
CA LEU A 379 -41.07 -26.27 -24.85
C LEU A 379 -41.66 -25.15 -23.99
N ASP A 380 -42.82 -25.38 -23.36
CA ASP A 380 -43.46 -24.43 -22.46
C ASP A 380 -42.65 -24.24 -21.16
N ASP A 381 -42.07 -25.31 -20.64
CA ASP A 381 -41.19 -25.27 -19.47
C ASP A 381 -39.85 -24.56 -19.76
N ILE A 382 -39.28 -24.76 -20.96
CA ILE A 382 -38.09 -24.04 -21.42
C ILE A 382 -38.40 -22.56 -21.65
N MET A 383 -39.55 -22.23 -22.25
CA MET A 383 -39.99 -20.83 -22.41
C MET A 383 -40.22 -20.14 -21.07
N LYS A 384 -40.84 -20.80 -20.08
CA LYS A 384 -41.03 -20.26 -18.73
C LYS A 384 -39.71 -20.00 -18.01
N ARG A 385 -38.75 -20.92 -18.11
CA ARG A 385 -37.41 -20.75 -17.50
C ARG A 385 -36.60 -19.63 -18.17
N SER A 386 -36.79 -19.43 -19.47
CA SER A 386 -36.10 -18.36 -20.20
C SER A 386 -36.70 -16.99 -19.93
N PHE A 387 -38.04 -16.89 -19.82
CA PHE A 387 -38.73 -15.66 -19.44
C PHE A 387 -38.39 -15.19 -18.02
N SER A 388 -38.16 -16.13 -17.08
CA SER A 388 -37.76 -15.79 -15.70
C SER A 388 -36.31 -15.30 -15.59
N GLN A 389 -35.48 -15.50 -16.61
CA GLN A 389 -34.07 -15.09 -16.61
C GLN A 389 -33.80 -13.78 -17.36
N GLY A 390 -34.81 -13.20 -18.03
CA GLY A 390 -34.72 -11.84 -18.58
C GLY A 390 -33.71 -11.66 -19.73
N VAL A 391 -33.45 -12.71 -20.51
CA VAL A 391 -32.45 -12.66 -21.60
C VAL A 391 -33.09 -12.99 -22.96
N GLY A 392 -33.01 -12.02 -23.89
CA GLY A 392 -33.07 -12.27 -25.33
C GLY A 392 -34.24 -11.63 -26.08
N SER A 393 -33.94 -10.94 -27.19
CA SER A 393 -34.95 -10.28 -28.04
C SER A 393 -35.86 -11.30 -28.76
N PRO A 394 -37.11 -10.91 -29.10
CA PRO A 394 -38.09 -11.79 -29.77
C PRO A 394 -37.62 -12.38 -31.11
N GLU A 395 -36.61 -11.79 -31.76
CA GLU A 395 -36.13 -12.22 -33.08
C GLU A 395 -35.43 -13.58 -33.06
N SER A 396 -34.69 -13.90 -31.99
CA SER A 396 -33.99 -15.18 -31.84
C SER A 396 -34.97 -16.34 -31.73
N TYR A 397 -36.09 -16.12 -31.02
CA TYR A 397 -37.16 -17.10 -30.88
C TYR A 397 -37.92 -17.32 -32.18
N LEU A 398 -38.19 -16.24 -32.94
CA LEU A 398 -38.84 -16.35 -34.24
C LEU A 398 -38.03 -17.18 -35.24
N ARG A 399 -36.69 -17.09 -35.21
CA ARG A 399 -35.81 -17.89 -36.10
C ARG A 399 -35.83 -19.37 -35.78
N VAL A 400 -35.82 -19.74 -34.50
CA VAL A 400 -35.90 -21.15 -34.08
C VAL A 400 -37.26 -21.75 -34.43
N LEU A 401 -38.33 -20.97 -34.24
CA LEU A 401 -39.71 -21.38 -34.57
C LEU A 401 -39.91 -21.51 -36.09
N LEU A 402 -39.39 -20.56 -36.89
CA LEU A 402 -39.42 -20.64 -38.35
C LEU A 402 -38.63 -21.85 -38.87
N ASN A 403 -37.43 -22.11 -38.33
CA ASN A 403 -36.62 -23.25 -38.75
C ASN A 403 -37.26 -24.59 -38.37
N GLY A 404 -37.95 -24.66 -37.22
CA GLY A 404 -38.73 -25.83 -36.82
C GLY A 404 -39.96 -26.08 -37.71
N ILE A 405 -40.69 -25.03 -38.10
CA ILE A 405 -41.83 -25.13 -39.01
C ILE A 405 -41.38 -25.47 -40.44
N LEU A 406 -40.30 -24.86 -40.93
CA LEU A 406 -39.71 -25.14 -42.24
C LEU A 406 -39.21 -26.59 -42.34
N SER A 407 -38.59 -27.12 -41.28
CA SER A 407 -38.18 -28.53 -41.21
C SER A 407 -39.37 -29.50 -41.30
N ARG A 408 -40.49 -29.19 -40.63
CA ARG A 408 -41.72 -29.99 -40.73
C ARG A 408 -42.42 -29.88 -42.09
N LEU A 409 -42.39 -28.70 -42.73
CA LEU A 409 -42.94 -28.52 -44.08
C LEU A 409 -42.08 -29.22 -45.14
N TYR A 410 -40.75 -29.26 -44.97
CA TYR A 410 -39.84 -29.97 -45.85
C TYR A 410 -40.04 -31.50 -45.80
N VAL A 411 -40.24 -32.05 -44.59
CA VAL A 411 -40.55 -33.49 -44.41
C VAL A 411 -41.93 -33.85 -44.97
N ARG A 412 -42.93 -32.96 -44.84
CA ARG A 412 -44.29 -33.20 -45.35
C ARG A 412 -44.41 -33.08 -46.87
N ARG A 413 -43.59 -32.25 -47.53
CA ARG A 413 -43.50 -32.18 -49.00
C ARG A 413 -42.88 -33.45 -49.59
N LYS A 414 -41.92 -34.07 -48.89
CA LYS A 414 -41.25 -35.30 -49.33
C LYS A 414 -42.11 -36.58 -49.20
N SER A 415 -43.25 -36.52 -48.52
CA SER A 415 -44.19 -37.65 -48.40
C SER A 415 -45.41 -37.53 -49.33
N LEU A 416 -45.51 -36.47 -50.13
CA LEU A 416 -46.57 -36.29 -51.14
C LEU A 416 -46.08 -36.52 -52.58
N ASP A 417 -44.75 -36.60 -52.77
CA ASP A 417 -44.09 -36.91 -54.05
C ASP A 417 -43.66 -38.40 -54.17
N ASN A 418 -44.09 -39.25 -53.23
CA ASN A 418 -44.04 -40.72 -53.27
C ASN A 418 -45.47 -41.24 -53.05
#